data_AF-A0A9P4Y6S0-F1
#
_entry.id   AF-A0A9P4Y6S0-F1
#
_cell.length_a   1.000
_cell.length_b   1.000
_cell.length_c   1.000
_cell.angle_alpha   90.00
_cell.angle_beta   90.00
_cell.angle_gamma   90.00
#
_symmetry.space_group_name_H-M   'P 1'
#
loop_
_entity.id
_entity.type
_entity.pdbx_description
1 polymer ?
#
loop_
_entity_poly.entity_id
_entity_poly.type
_entity_poly.pdbx_seq_one_letter_code
_entity_poly.pdbx_strand_id
1 'polypeptide(L)'
;MAELIRISKVGGRYLVFEVKDVATLRREHCICAVFVGTTPQNPNQNVFSGLPIELLAEEAKLLVDKGAAFIADDATSHLTPMDASTKQAYLQSLKTRRRIFQRAADEEKVELQKIGEKMKAASLAKKAASDSSSAADNSLFESSSAPRKTGPSLPGVSTLGRHITPTTSVDILADPQAHRVSIQTPRAYPLYKHLNAGGYYITPGIRFGADYSVYPGDPFRYHAHFMATSFEWDEEITVLDLVTGGRLGTGVKKGFLIGGEAPSEEAAQGAGKDRVRAFTIEWAAM
;
A
#
# COMPACT_ATOMS: atom_id res chain seq x y z
N MET A 1 14.92 -5.71 -20.47
CA MET A 1 13.87 -6.57 -19.88
C MET A 1 13.44 -5.92 -18.59
N ALA A 2 12.13 -5.75 -18.36
CA ALA A 2 11.63 -5.23 -17.09
C ALA A 2 12.02 -6.20 -15.97
N GLU A 3 12.42 -5.66 -14.83
CA GLU A 3 12.74 -6.45 -13.63
C GLU A 3 11.44 -7.04 -13.07
N LEU A 4 11.36 -8.36 -12.92
CA LEU A 4 10.18 -9.05 -12.42
C LEU A 4 10.03 -8.82 -10.91
N ILE A 5 8.82 -8.45 -10.48
CA ILE A 5 8.49 -8.27 -9.07
C ILE A 5 8.43 -9.63 -8.38
N ARG A 6 9.15 -9.79 -7.26
CA ARG A 6 9.10 -10.99 -6.43
C ARG A 6 7.95 -10.87 -5.42
N ILE A 7 6.97 -11.76 -5.53
CA ILE A 7 5.88 -11.87 -4.56
C ILE A 7 6.20 -13.03 -3.61
N SER A 8 6.44 -12.73 -2.34
CA SER A 8 6.74 -13.73 -1.31
C SER A 8 5.45 -14.39 -0.82
N LYS A 9 5.31 -15.71 -1.02
CA LYS A 9 4.19 -16.50 -0.50
C LYS A 9 4.52 -16.99 0.91
N VAL A 10 3.79 -16.49 1.91
CA VAL A 10 4.00 -16.83 3.33
C VAL A 10 2.66 -17.16 3.97
N GLY A 11 2.48 -18.39 4.46
CA GLY A 11 1.26 -18.80 5.15
C GLY A 11 -0.02 -18.62 4.32
N GLY A 12 0.06 -18.82 2.99
CA GLY A 12 -1.06 -18.62 2.07
C GLY A 12 -1.29 -17.17 1.62
N ARG A 13 -0.53 -16.21 2.16
CA ARG A 13 -0.61 -14.78 1.81
C ARG A 13 0.44 -14.40 0.78
N TYR A 14 0.16 -13.37 0.00
CA TYR A 14 1.04 -12.86 -1.05
C TYR A 14 1.58 -11.49 -0.64
N LEU A 15 2.87 -11.42 -0.33
CA LEU A 15 3.47 -10.23 0.26
C LEU A 15 4.50 -9.60 -0.67
N VAL A 16 4.53 -8.27 -0.71
CA VAL A 16 5.58 -7.49 -1.39
C VAL A 16 6.19 -6.51 -0.40
N PHE A 17 7.52 -6.58 -0.29
CA PHE A 17 8.30 -5.87 0.73
C PHE A 17 9.05 -4.65 0.20
N GLU A 18 9.28 -4.56 -1.12
CA GLU A 18 10.10 -3.52 -1.72
C GLU A 18 9.28 -2.28 -2.09
N VAL A 19 9.75 -1.08 -1.70
CA VAL A 19 9.05 0.19 -1.95
C VAL A 19 8.94 0.47 -3.44
N LYS A 20 10.02 0.19 -4.20
CA LYS A 20 10.06 0.35 -5.66
C LYS A 20 8.96 -0.48 -6.32
N ASP A 21 8.84 -1.73 -5.94
CA ASP A 21 7.87 -2.66 -6.51
C ASP A 21 6.44 -2.22 -6.18
N VAL A 22 6.17 -1.82 -4.93
CA VAL A 22 4.86 -1.25 -4.53
C VAL A 22 4.50 -0.02 -5.38
N ALA A 23 5.47 0.85 -5.66
CA ALA A 23 5.23 2.02 -6.50
C ALA A 23 4.93 1.64 -7.96
N THR A 24 5.64 0.64 -8.51
CA THR A 24 5.40 0.08 -9.85
C THR A 24 4.02 -0.55 -9.95
N LEU A 25 3.62 -1.39 -8.98
CA LEU A 25 2.30 -2.02 -8.93
C LEU A 25 1.17 -0.99 -9.02
N ARG A 26 1.27 0.10 -8.27
CA ARG A 26 0.26 1.16 -8.27
C ARG A 26 0.22 1.93 -9.58
N ARG A 27 1.38 2.31 -10.12
CA ARG A 27 1.49 3.22 -11.28
C ARG A 27 1.28 2.51 -12.62
N GLU A 28 1.79 1.29 -12.76
CA GLU A 28 1.84 0.58 -14.04
C GLU A 28 0.77 -0.52 -14.13
N HIS A 29 0.23 -0.98 -13.00
CA HIS A 29 -0.73 -2.08 -12.95
C HIS A 29 -2.06 -1.74 -12.27
N CYS A 30 -2.25 -0.51 -11.78
CA CYS A 30 -3.46 -0.07 -11.06
C CYS A 30 -3.78 -0.92 -9.81
N ILE A 31 -2.76 -1.52 -9.20
CA ILE A 31 -2.90 -2.39 -8.02
C ILE A 31 -2.68 -1.55 -6.76
N CYS A 32 -3.68 -1.55 -5.87
CA CYS A 32 -3.62 -0.79 -4.62
C CYS A 32 -3.02 -1.61 -3.48
N ALA A 33 -3.35 -2.91 -3.41
CA ALA A 33 -3.01 -3.79 -2.30
C ALA A 33 -3.42 -3.22 -0.91
N VAL A 34 -3.03 -3.90 0.17
CA VAL A 34 -3.25 -3.44 1.54
C VAL A 34 -1.94 -3.42 2.31
N PHE A 35 -1.59 -2.31 2.94
CA PHE A 35 -0.45 -2.26 3.86
C PHE A 35 -0.78 -3.04 5.14
N VAL A 36 0.09 -3.99 5.52
CA VAL A 36 -0.15 -4.89 6.66
C VAL A 36 1.02 -4.91 7.66
N GLY A 37 2.14 -4.27 7.36
CA GLY A 37 3.28 -4.22 8.26
C GLY A 37 3.20 -3.11 9.30
N THR A 38 4.07 -3.19 10.30
CA THR A 38 4.19 -2.18 11.36
C THR A 38 5.15 -1.06 10.94
N THR A 39 4.90 0.14 11.45
CA THR A 39 5.83 1.27 11.24
C THR A 39 7.01 1.15 12.21
N PRO A 40 8.27 0.94 11.75
CA PRO A 40 9.38 0.63 12.65
C PRO A 40 9.68 1.74 13.69
N GLN A 41 9.38 2.99 13.36
CA GLN A 41 9.60 4.13 14.25
C GLN A 41 8.55 4.23 15.38
N ASN A 42 7.36 3.63 15.17
CA ASN A 42 6.23 3.68 16.10
C ASN A 42 5.56 2.29 16.18
N PRO A 43 6.19 1.28 16.80
CA PRO A 43 5.73 -0.10 16.73
C PRO A 43 4.40 -0.36 17.46
N ASN A 44 4.05 0.46 18.45
CA ASN A 44 2.81 0.31 19.23
C ASN A 44 1.60 1.00 18.56
N GLN A 45 1.78 1.58 17.37
CA GLN A 45 0.74 2.32 16.67
C GLN A 45 0.13 1.44 15.59
N ASN A 46 -1.17 1.13 15.73
CA ASN A 46 -1.91 0.24 14.83
C ASN A 46 -2.89 0.97 13.90
N VAL A 47 -2.83 2.31 13.83
CA VAL A 47 -3.74 3.11 12.98
C VAL A 47 -3.21 3.23 11.54
N PHE A 48 -1.89 3.13 11.34
CA PHE A 48 -1.23 3.27 10.06
C PHE A 48 -0.28 2.09 9.87
N SER A 49 -0.65 1.22 8.94
CA SER A 49 0.20 0.12 8.51
C SER A 49 1.21 0.59 7.46
N GLY A 50 2.42 0.04 7.52
CA GLY A 50 3.48 0.21 6.55
C GLY A 50 3.73 -1.08 5.75
N LEU A 51 4.91 -1.18 5.16
CA LEU A 51 5.34 -2.38 4.43
C LEU A 51 5.50 -3.58 5.37
N PRO A 52 5.19 -4.80 4.90
CA PRO A 52 4.85 -5.15 3.52
C PRO A 52 3.41 -4.78 3.13
N ILE A 53 3.15 -4.74 1.83
CA ILE A 53 1.79 -4.84 1.31
C ILE A 53 1.40 -6.31 1.14
N GLU A 54 0.13 -6.61 1.39
CA GLU A 54 -0.53 -7.85 1.04
C GLU A 54 -1.35 -7.66 -0.22
N LEU A 55 -1.11 -8.54 -1.19
CA LEU A 55 -1.88 -8.66 -2.41
C LEU A 55 -3.04 -9.63 -2.19
N LEU A 56 -4.18 -9.30 -2.79
CA LEU A 56 -5.22 -10.28 -3.04
C LEU A 56 -4.69 -11.39 -3.96
N ALA A 57 -5.32 -12.57 -3.91
CA ALA A 57 -4.91 -13.68 -4.76
C ALA A 57 -5.13 -13.33 -6.25
N GLU A 58 -6.16 -12.55 -6.56
CA GLU A 58 -6.48 -12.06 -7.91
C GLU A 58 -5.44 -11.06 -8.41
N GLU A 59 -4.96 -10.18 -7.53
CA GLU A 59 -3.86 -9.24 -7.81
C GLU A 59 -2.57 -9.99 -8.15
N ALA A 60 -2.20 -10.96 -7.31
CA ALA A 60 -1.04 -11.80 -7.54
C ALA A 60 -1.16 -12.60 -8.84
N LYS A 61 -2.33 -13.20 -9.12
CA LYS A 61 -2.59 -13.95 -10.36
C LYS A 61 -2.50 -13.05 -11.59
N LEU A 62 -3.06 -11.86 -11.52
CA LEU A 62 -3.02 -10.89 -12.61
C LEU A 62 -1.59 -10.50 -12.97
N LEU A 63 -0.75 -10.25 -11.97
CA LEU A 63 0.64 -9.87 -12.18
C LEU A 63 1.47 -10.99 -12.81
N VAL A 64 1.22 -12.24 -12.40
CA VAL A 64 1.85 -13.42 -12.99
C VAL A 64 1.42 -13.58 -14.46
N ASP A 65 0.13 -13.43 -14.76
CA ASP A 65 -0.39 -13.55 -16.13
C ASP A 65 0.10 -12.44 -17.07
N LYS A 66 0.33 -11.23 -16.53
CA LYS A 66 0.96 -10.13 -17.27
C LYS A 66 2.47 -10.32 -17.47
N GLY A 67 3.08 -11.33 -16.83
CA GLY A 67 4.53 -11.51 -16.83
C GLY A 67 5.26 -10.37 -16.12
N ALA A 68 4.61 -9.68 -15.17
CA ALA A 68 5.18 -8.57 -14.41
C ALA A 68 5.77 -9.05 -13.07
N ALA A 69 5.30 -10.18 -12.55
CA ALA A 69 5.74 -10.74 -11.28
C ALA A 69 5.83 -12.27 -11.32
N PHE A 70 6.47 -12.84 -10.31
CA PHE A 70 6.44 -14.28 -10.03
C PHE A 70 6.19 -14.51 -8.55
N ILE A 71 5.61 -15.67 -8.21
CA ILE A 71 5.40 -16.08 -6.82
C ILE A 71 6.58 -16.94 -6.38
N ALA A 72 7.19 -16.58 -5.26
CA ALA A 72 8.24 -17.36 -4.63
C ALA A 72 7.74 -17.97 -3.33
N ASP A 73 8.03 -19.25 -3.11
CA ASP A 73 7.90 -19.86 -1.79
C ASP A 73 9.03 -19.32 -0.89
N ASP A 74 8.66 -18.37 -0.04
CA ASP A 74 9.62 -17.63 0.77
C ASP A 74 10.21 -18.51 1.88
N ALA A 75 9.38 -19.39 2.48
CA ALA A 75 9.84 -20.30 3.52
C ALA A 75 10.92 -21.24 2.97
N THR A 76 10.67 -21.85 1.82
CA THR A 76 11.64 -22.75 1.17
C THR A 76 12.89 -21.99 0.71
N SER A 77 12.72 -20.77 0.19
CA SER A 77 13.85 -19.89 -0.18
C SER A 77 14.77 -19.61 1.02
N HIS A 78 14.21 -19.43 2.21
CA HIS A 78 14.93 -19.11 3.43
C HIS A 78 15.55 -20.31 4.15
N LEU A 79 15.06 -21.52 3.90
CA LEU A 79 15.65 -22.76 4.42
C LEU A 79 16.92 -23.18 3.67
N THR A 80 17.16 -22.60 2.50
CA THR A 80 18.39 -22.86 1.73
C THR A 80 19.59 -22.25 2.46
N PRO A 81 20.61 -23.04 2.82
CA PRO A 81 21.77 -22.53 3.56
C PRO A 81 22.52 -21.50 2.72
N MET A 82 22.94 -20.42 3.39
CA MET A 82 23.72 -19.36 2.77
C MET A 82 25.21 -19.72 2.72
N ASP A 83 25.82 -19.56 1.55
CA ASP A 83 27.26 -19.71 1.38
C ASP A 83 28.06 -18.66 2.15
N ALA A 84 29.26 -19.04 2.61
CA ALA A 84 30.13 -18.15 3.40
C ALA A 84 30.50 -16.86 2.64
N SER A 85 30.70 -16.93 1.33
CA SER A 85 30.99 -15.79 0.46
C SER A 85 29.81 -14.82 0.38
N THR A 86 28.60 -15.35 0.14
CA THR A 86 27.34 -14.59 0.10
C THR A 86 27.07 -13.91 1.42
N LYS A 87 27.29 -14.62 2.54
CA LYS A 87 27.21 -14.05 3.89
C LYS A 87 28.15 -12.87 4.09
N GLN A 88 29.40 -13.00 3.65
CA GLN A 88 30.38 -11.93 3.78
C GLN A 88 30.03 -10.72 2.91
N ALA A 89 29.57 -10.94 1.68
CA ALA A 89 29.10 -9.89 0.78
C ALA A 89 27.89 -9.14 1.39
N TYR A 90 26.92 -9.88 1.92
CA TYR A 90 25.75 -9.31 2.61
C TYR A 90 26.16 -8.43 3.79
N LEU A 91 27.04 -8.91 4.69
CA LEU A 91 27.53 -8.13 5.83
C LEU A 91 28.26 -6.85 5.40
N GLN A 92 29.03 -6.89 4.31
CA GLN A 92 29.68 -5.70 3.75
C GLN A 92 28.67 -4.71 3.17
N SER A 93 27.61 -5.21 2.50
CA SER A 93 26.51 -4.37 2.01
C SER A 93 25.79 -3.65 3.15
N LEU A 94 25.57 -4.31 4.30
CA LEU A 94 24.94 -3.72 5.47
C LEU A 94 25.83 -2.63 6.10
N LYS A 95 27.14 -2.90 6.22
CA LYS A 95 28.10 -1.89 6.69
C LYS A 95 28.11 -0.65 5.80
N THR A 96 28.07 -0.87 4.49
CA THR A 96 28.06 0.22 3.50
C THR A 96 26.77 1.04 3.59
N ARG A 97 25.61 0.38 3.59
CA ARG A 97 24.30 1.04 3.79
C ARG A 97 24.26 1.84 5.10
N ARG A 98 24.75 1.26 6.20
CA ARG A 98 24.83 1.93 7.51
C ARG A 98 25.65 3.20 7.44
N ARG A 99 26.81 3.16 6.76
CA ARG A 99 27.67 4.34 6.59
C ARG A 99 27.00 5.44 5.77
N ILE A 100 26.31 5.08 4.68
CA ILE A 100 25.58 6.04 3.83
C ILE A 100 24.47 6.71 4.64
N PHE A 101 23.66 5.92 5.35
CA PHE A 101 22.58 6.44 6.16
C PHE A 101 23.06 7.33 7.31
N GLN A 102 24.16 6.94 7.97
CA GLN A 102 24.74 7.76 9.04
C GLN A 102 25.16 9.14 8.51
N ARG A 103 25.80 9.18 7.33
CA ARG A 103 26.17 10.45 6.67
C ARG A 103 24.95 11.31 6.35
N ALA A 104 23.93 10.72 5.73
CA ALA A 104 22.69 11.44 5.39
C ALA A 104 21.99 11.98 6.66
N ALA A 105 21.96 11.20 7.74
CA ALA A 105 21.37 11.63 9.01
C ALA A 105 22.19 12.74 9.70
N ASP A 106 23.51 12.70 9.59
CA ASP A 106 24.39 13.75 10.12
C ASP A 106 24.23 15.05 9.30
N GLU A 107 24.10 14.96 7.97
CA GLU A 107 23.78 16.08 7.08
C GLU A 107 22.42 16.72 7.42
N GLU A 108 21.37 15.92 7.59
CA GLU A 108 20.02 16.38 7.98
C GLU A 108 20.04 17.08 9.34
N LYS A 109 20.78 16.54 10.32
CA LYS A 109 20.95 17.18 11.63
C LYS A 109 21.61 18.54 11.53
N VAL A 110 22.67 18.65 10.73
CA VAL A 110 23.38 19.92 10.51
C VAL A 110 22.45 20.94 9.85
N GLU A 111 21.61 20.51 8.91
CA GLU A 111 20.63 21.38 8.25
C GLU A 111 19.54 21.87 9.22
N LEU A 112 18.97 20.97 10.03
CA LEU A 112 17.99 21.33 11.06
C LEU A 112 18.57 22.27 12.12
N GLN A 113 19.84 22.10 12.50
CA GLN A 113 20.53 23.02 13.41
C GLN A 113 20.66 24.41 12.80
N LYS A 114 21.07 24.52 11.53
CA LYS A 114 21.15 25.80 10.81
C LYS A 114 19.78 26.48 10.70
N ILE A 115 18.72 25.73 10.42
CA ILE A 115 17.34 26.26 10.39
C ILE A 115 16.94 26.77 11.77
N GLY A 116 17.21 26.00 12.83
CA GLY A 116 16.94 26.38 14.21
C GLY A 116 17.69 27.65 14.64
N GLU A 117 18.96 27.79 14.27
CA GLU A 117 19.77 28.97 14.53
C GLU A 117 19.24 30.21 13.78
N LYS A 118 18.88 30.07 12.50
CA LYS A 118 18.25 31.16 11.73
C LYS A 118 16.92 31.62 12.33
N MET A 119 16.07 30.69 12.76
CA MET A 119 14.80 30.99 13.44
C MET A 119 15.03 31.72 14.77
N LYS A 120 16.04 31.31 15.56
CA LYS A 120 16.43 31.99 16.79
C LYS A 120 16.97 33.39 16.53
N ALA A 121 17.85 33.56 15.54
CA ALA A 121 18.39 34.87 15.16
C ALA A 121 17.30 35.83 14.67
N ALA A 122 16.35 35.35 13.85
CA ALA A 122 15.21 36.14 13.39
C ALA A 122 14.28 36.54 14.55
N SER A 123 14.06 35.64 15.52
CA SER A 123 13.28 35.95 16.73
C SER A 123 13.96 37.00 17.61
N LEU A 124 15.28 36.89 17.81
CA LEU A 124 16.07 37.87 18.58
C LEU A 124 16.10 39.24 17.91
N ALA A 125 16.24 39.30 16.58
CA ALA A 125 16.18 40.55 15.82
C ALA A 125 14.80 41.22 15.89
N LYS A 126 13.71 40.42 15.83
CA LYS A 126 12.33 40.93 15.97
C LYS A 126 12.04 41.45 17.38
N LYS A 127 12.64 40.85 18.41
CA LYS A 127 12.53 41.29 19.81
C LYS A 127 13.34 42.55 20.09
N ALA A 128 14.54 42.67 19.51
CA ALA A 128 15.36 43.89 19.60
C ALA A 128 14.71 45.10 18.88
N ALA A 129 13.90 44.85 17.84
CA ALA A 129 13.14 45.89 17.15
C ALA A 129 11.85 46.33 17.90
N SER A 130 11.34 45.53 18.85
CA SER A 130 10.17 45.93 19.66
C SER A 130 10.53 46.67 20.96
N ASP A 131 11.79 46.62 21.40
CA ASP A 131 12.26 47.29 22.63
C ASP A 131 12.50 48.80 22.46
N SER A 132 12.19 49.39 21.29
CA SER A 132 12.32 50.83 21.03
C SER A 132 11.00 51.63 21.03
N SER A 133 9.88 51.06 21.52
CA SER A 133 8.64 51.82 21.69
C SER A 133 7.89 51.41 22.95
N SER A 134 7.93 52.26 23.97
CA SER A 134 7.18 52.08 25.21
C SER A 134 5.69 52.44 25.07
N ALA A 135 4.88 51.61 25.73
CA ALA A 135 3.59 51.89 26.37
C ALA A 135 2.27 51.78 25.57
N ALA A 136 1.34 51.07 26.23
CA ALA A 136 -0.12 51.12 26.16
C ALA A 136 -0.87 50.29 25.09
N ASP A 137 -1.29 49.10 25.56
CA ASP A 137 -2.69 48.69 25.75
C ASP A 137 -3.47 47.94 24.65
N ASN A 138 -4.13 46.87 25.14
CA ASN A 138 -5.22 46.04 24.60
C ASN A 138 -5.03 45.26 23.29
N SER A 139 -4.70 43.96 23.44
CA SER A 139 -5.24 42.92 22.55
C SER A 139 -5.77 41.75 23.37
N LEU A 140 -7.05 41.84 23.73
CA LEU A 140 -7.85 40.87 24.46
C LEU A 140 -8.25 39.64 23.59
N PHE A 141 -7.53 39.36 22.49
CA PHE A 141 -7.83 38.27 21.55
C PHE A 141 -6.58 37.55 21.00
N GLU A 142 -5.47 37.58 21.74
CA GLU A 142 -4.34 36.72 21.41
C GLU A 142 -4.64 35.28 21.84
N SER A 143 -5.23 34.52 20.93
CA SER A 143 -5.36 33.07 21.04
C SER A 143 -3.99 32.50 21.35
N SER A 144 -3.83 31.97 22.56
CA SER A 144 -2.61 31.36 23.03
C SER A 144 -2.27 30.14 22.18
N SER A 145 -1.57 30.36 21.07
CA SER A 145 -0.68 29.35 20.50
C SER A 145 0.60 29.34 21.34
N ALA A 146 0.44 29.05 22.63
CA ALA A 146 1.56 28.63 23.44
C ALA A 146 2.16 27.40 22.73
N PRO A 147 3.46 27.38 22.39
CA PRO A 147 4.08 26.15 21.96
C PRO A 147 3.87 25.17 23.10
N ARG A 148 3.11 24.11 22.82
CA ARG A 148 2.87 23.01 23.74
C ARG A 148 4.23 22.65 24.32
N LYS A 149 4.47 22.93 25.60
CA LYS A 149 5.65 22.45 26.31
C LYS A 149 5.59 20.94 26.16
N THR A 150 6.39 20.40 25.23
CA THR A 150 6.70 18.99 25.21
C THR A 150 7.18 18.70 26.61
N GLY A 151 6.46 17.84 27.34
CA GLY A 151 6.92 17.33 28.63
C GLY A 151 8.35 16.82 28.49
N PRO A 152 9.09 16.67 29.60
CA PRO A 152 10.47 16.22 29.56
C PRO A 152 10.54 14.98 28.65
N SER A 153 11.21 15.16 27.51
CA SER A 153 11.56 14.03 26.66
C SER A 153 12.28 13.04 27.57
N LEU A 154 11.79 11.79 27.57
CA LEU A 154 12.39 10.72 28.34
C LEU A 154 13.91 10.78 28.13
N PRO A 155 14.71 10.85 29.21
CA PRO A 155 16.14 10.93 29.09
C PRO A 155 16.65 9.65 28.43
N GLY A 156 17.26 9.80 27.25
CA GLY A 156 18.10 8.76 26.65
C GLY A 156 17.34 7.55 26.11
N VAL A 157 16.70 7.68 24.96
CA VAL A 157 16.91 6.62 23.96
C VAL A 157 18.35 6.78 23.52
N SER A 158 19.24 6.03 24.17
CA SER A 158 20.63 5.85 23.75
C SER A 158 20.64 5.77 22.23
N THR A 159 21.45 6.61 21.59
CA THR A 159 21.81 6.49 20.17
C THR A 159 22.68 5.24 19.97
N LEU A 160 22.25 4.09 20.48
CA LEU A 160 22.65 2.77 20.01
C LEU A 160 22.41 2.82 18.50
N GLY A 161 23.53 2.97 17.76
CA GLY A 161 23.53 3.58 16.44
C GLY A 161 22.46 2.97 15.55
N ARG A 162 21.64 3.83 14.93
CA ARG A 162 20.49 3.46 14.09
C ARG A 162 20.85 2.23 13.25
N HIS A 163 20.31 1.08 13.66
CA HIS A 163 20.51 -0.16 12.94
C HIS A 163 19.61 -0.10 11.70
N ILE A 164 20.20 -0.33 10.53
CA ILE A 164 19.41 -0.49 9.31
C ILE A 164 18.91 -1.92 9.28
N THR A 165 17.60 -2.06 9.34
CA THR A 165 16.92 -3.31 9.01
C THR A 165 16.46 -3.20 7.56
N PRO A 166 17.04 -3.98 6.62
CA PRO A 166 16.53 -4.04 5.25
C PRO A 166 15.04 -4.40 5.26
N THR A 167 14.28 -3.80 4.33
CA THR A 167 12.86 -4.11 4.14
C THR A 167 12.65 -5.49 3.49
N THR A 168 13.64 -5.97 2.74
CA THR A 168 13.58 -7.24 2.02
C THR A 168 14.73 -8.15 2.41
N SER A 169 14.53 -9.45 2.21
CA SER A 169 15.54 -10.48 2.37
C SER A 169 16.23 -10.88 1.06
N VAL A 170 15.99 -10.17 -0.04
CA VAL A 170 16.49 -10.60 -1.37
C VAL A 170 18.02 -10.73 -1.38
N ASP A 171 18.72 -9.82 -0.70
CA ASP A 171 20.18 -9.83 -0.60
C ASP A 171 20.76 -11.02 0.20
N ILE A 172 19.90 -11.75 0.94
CA ILE A 172 20.30 -12.95 1.69
C ILE A 172 19.93 -14.25 0.98
N LEU A 173 19.20 -14.20 -0.13
CA LEU A 173 18.85 -15.39 -0.89
C LEU A 173 20.01 -15.80 -1.79
N ALA A 174 20.31 -17.10 -1.86
CA ALA A 174 21.33 -17.62 -2.76
C ALA A 174 20.94 -17.42 -4.24
N ASP A 175 19.66 -17.63 -4.54
CA ASP A 175 19.03 -17.30 -5.83
C ASP A 175 17.67 -16.61 -5.58
N PRO A 176 17.56 -15.30 -5.86
CA PRO A 176 16.31 -14.55 -5.77
C PRO A 176 15.17 -15.04 -6.66
N GLN A 177 15.46 -15.84 -7.68
CA GLN A 177 14.48 -16.35 -8.64
C GLN A 177 14.12 -17.82 -8.39
N ALA A 178 14.77 -18.48 -7.43
CA ALA A 178 14.50 -19.86 -7.06
C ALA A 178 13.12 -20.04 -6.38
N HIS A 179 12.69 -21.31 -6.29
CA HIS A 179 11.47 -21.74 -5.60
C HIS A 179 10.20 -21.04 -6.12
N ARG A 180 10.11 -20.85 -7.43
CA ARG A 180 8.90 -20.32 -8.07
C ARG A 180 7.76 -21.31 -7.89
N VAL A 181 6.60 -20.80 -7.51
CA VAL A 181 5.39 -21.61 -7.35
C VAL A 181 4.27 -21.07 -8.23
N SER A 182 3.43 -21.97 -8.74
CA SER A 182 2.22 -21.57 -9.44
C SER A 182 1.17 -21.06 -8.46
N ILE A 183 0.37 -20.10 -8.92
CA ILE A 183 -0.82 -19.62 -8.22
C ILE A 183 -2.07 -20.21 -8.87
N GLN A 184 -2.95 -20.79 -8.06
CA GLN A 184 -4.27 -21.23 -8.51
C GLN A 184 -5.12 -20.02 -8.83
N THR A 185 -5.94 -20.11 -9.88
CA THR A 185 -6.85 -19.02 -10.28
C THR A 185 -7.95 -18.88 -9.24
N PRO A 186 -8.06 -17.73 -8.54
CA PRO A 186 -9.17 -17.49 -7.62
C PRO A 186 -10.50 -17.37 -8.37
N ARG A 187 -11.61 -17.73 -7.73
CA ARG A 187 -12.96 -17.68 -8.33
C ARG A 187 -13.33 -16.27 -8.83
N ALA A 188 -13.00 -15.23 -8.07
CA ALA A 188 -13.33 -13.85 -8.42
C ALA A 188 -12.34 -13.21 -9.44
N TYR A 189 -11.33 -13.97 -9.89
CA TYR A 189 -10.30 -13.48 -10.81
C TYR A 189 -10.83 -12.93 -12.13
N PRO A 190 -11.81 -13.54 -12.82
CA PRO A 190 -12.27 -13.03 -14.11
C PRO A 190 -12.84 -11.61 -14.00
N LEU A 191 -13.70 -11.36 -13.01
CA LEU A 191 -14.25 -10.02 -12.77
C LEU A 191 -13.16 -9.02 -12.39
N TYR A 192 -12.23 -9.40 -11.51
CA TYR A 192 -11.10 -8.55 -11.14
C TYR A 192 -10.25 -8.17 -12.38
N LYS A 193 -9.91 -9.16 -13.21
CA LYS A 193 -9.14 -8.97 -14.45
C LYS A 193 -9.85 -8.05 -15.43
N HIS A 194 -11.16 -8.25 -15.63
CA HIS A 194 -12.00 -7.41 -16.48
C HIS A 194 -11.97 -5.95 -16.04
N LEU A 195 -12.21 -5.69 -14.74
CA LEU A 195 -12.19 -4.35 -14.18
C LEU A 195 -10.79 -3.72 -14.26
N ASN A 196 -9.73 -4.47 -13.96
CA ASN A 196 -8.37 -3.97 -14.07
C ASN A 196 -7.97 -3.65 -15.52
N ALA A 197 -8.41 -4.47 -16.49
CA ALA A 197 -8.20 -4.21 -17.91
C ALA A 197 -8.90 -2.92 -18.38
N GLY A 198 -10.03 -2.57 -17.75
CA GLY A 198 -10.70 -1.27 -17.90
C GLY A 198 -9.98 -0.09 -17.25
N GLY A 199 -8.83 -0.29 -16.59
CA GLY A 199 -8.06 0.76 -15.92
C GLY A 199 -8.59 1.16 -14.54
N TYR A 200 -9.54 0.40 -13.99
CA TYR A 200 -10.05 0.66 -12.65
C TYR A 200 -9.02 0.29 -11.57
N TYR A 201 -9.01 1.08 -10.50
CA TYR A 201 -8.30 0.76 -9.27
C TYR A 201 -9.26 0.03 -8.34
N ILE A 202 -8.76 -1.02 -7.69
CA ILE A 202 -9.60 -1.93 -6.91
C ILE A 202 -8.98 -2.08 -5.52
N THR A 203 -9.82 -1.99 -4.48
CA THR A 203 -9.45 -2.31 -3.10
C THR A 203 -10.43 -3.30 -2.49
N PRO A 204 -10.11 -4.00 -1.39
CA PRO A 204 -11.07 -4.86 -0.71
C PRO A 204 -12.36 -4.13 -0.31
N GLY A 205 -13.50 -4.73 -0.62
CA GLY A 205 -14.84 -4.16 -0.40
C GLY A 205 -15.49 -4.52 0.93
N ILE A 206 -14.82 -5.31 1.79
CA ILE A 206 -15.42 -5.91 3.00
C ILE A 206 -16.10 -4.90 3.93
N ARG A 207 -15.59 -3.67 4.01
CA ARG A 207 -16.20 -2.59 4.82
C ARG A 207 -17.59 -2.17 4.35
N PHE A 208 -17.95 -2.50 3.12
CA PHE A 208 -19.21 -2.17 2.47
C PHE A 208 -20.02 -3.43 2.09
N GLY A 209 -19.59 -4.61 2.56
CA GLY A 209 -20.25 -5.89 2.29
C GLY A 209 -20.24 -6.31 0.81
N ALA A 210 -19.13 -6.03 0.11
CA ALA A 210 -18.87 -6.50 -1.24
C ALA A 210 -17.45 -7.07 -1.34
N ASP A 211 -17.12 -7.79 -2.40
CA ASP A 211 -15.76 -8.29 -2.62
C ASP A 211 -14.79 -7.12 -2.83
N TYR A 212 -15.23 -6.13 -3.62
CA TYR A 212 -14.38 -5.04 -4.08
C TYR A 212 -15.03 -3.66 -3.96
N SER A 213 -14.20 -2.66 -3.67
CA SER A 213 -14.49 -1.25 -3.96
C SER A 213 -13.75 -0.85 -5.23
N VAL A 214 -14.49 -0.39 -6.23
CA VAL A 214 -13.97 -0.12 -7.58
C VAL A 214 -13.96 1.37 -7.86
N TYR A 215 -12.80 1.88 -8.26
CA TYR A 215 -12.52 3.30 -8.44
C TYR A 215 -12.14 3.58 -9.91
N PRO A 216 -12.64 4.65 -10.52
CA PRO A 216 -12.29 5.02 -11.91
C PRO A 216 -10.82 5.47 -12.06
N GLY A 217 -10.10 5.64 -10.96
CA GLY A 217 -8.71 6.03 -10.90
C GLY A 217 -8.16 5.85 -9.49
N ASP A 218 -6.95 6.37 -9.24
CA ASP A 218 -6.27 6.21 -7.95
C ASP A 218 -7.16 6.61 -6.74
N PRO A 219 -7.32 5.76 -5.71
CA PRO A 219 -8.18 6.04 -4.55
C PRO A 219 -7.81 7.28 -3.74
N PHE A 220 -6.61 7.85 -3.91
CA PHE A 220 -6.26 9.15 -3.31
C PHE A 220 -6.84 10.34 -4.07
N ARG A 221 -7.32 10.13 -5.30
CA ARG A 221 -7.90 11.18 -6.16
C ARG A 221 -9.39 10.96 -6.43
N TYR A 222 -9.84 9.71 -6.42
CA TYR A 222 -11.20 9.35 -6.78
C TYR A 222 -11.91 8.64 -5.63
N HIS A 223 -13.22 8.81 -5.56
CA HIS A 223 -14.08 7.95 -4.74
C HIS A 223 -14.43 6.69 -5.52
N ALA A 224 -14.76 5.61 -4.81
CA ALA A 224 -15.31 4.43 -5.45
C ALA A 224 -16.58 4.80 -6.22
N HIS A 225 -16.82 4.15 -7.34
CA HIS A 225 -18.07 4.24 -8.11
C HIS A 225 -18.94 3.01 -7.85
N PHE A 226 -18.32 1.83 -7.75
CA PHE A 226 -19.03 0.58 -7.61
C PHE A 226 -18.57 -0.21 -6.40
N MET A 227 -19.53 -0.85 -5.73
CA MET A 227 -19.28 -1.98 -4.83
C MET A 227 -19.50 -3.25 -5.64
N ALA A 228 -18.44 -3.99 -5.95
CA ALA A 228 -18.49 -5.11 -6.88
C ALA A 228 -18.43 -6.46 -6.16
N THR A 229 -19.24 -7.42 -6.61
CA THR A 229 -19.28 -8.81 -6.14
C THR A 229 -19.22 -9.75 -7.33
N SER A 230 -18.36 -10.77 -7.26
CA SER A 230 -18.19 -11.75 -8.33
C SER A 230 -19.12 -12.94 -8.13
N PHE A 231 -19.76 -13.37 -9.22
CA PHE A 231 -20.55 -14.59 -9.27
C PHE A 231 -20.03 -15.52 -10.37
N GLU A 232 -20.23 -16.82 -10.23
CA GLU A 232 -20.06 -17.75 -11.35
C GLU A 232 -21.21 -17.58 -12.34
N TRP A 233 -21.02 -18.06 -13.57
CA TRP A 233 -21.98 -17.83 -14.64
C TRP A 233 -23.39 -18.34 -14.35
N ASP A 234 -23.47 -19.59 -13.90
CA ASP A 234 -24.72 -20.30 -13.60
C ASP A 234 -24.99 -20.32 -12.08
N GLU A 235 -24.37 -19.42 -11.32
CA GLU A 235 -24.61 -19.32 -9.89
C GLU A 235 -26.00 -18.75 -9.61
N GLU A 236 -26.79 -19.49 -8.84
CA GLU A 236 -28.08 -19.00 -8.37
C GLU A 236 -27.88 -17.85 -7.37
N ILE A 237 -28.23 -16.64 -7.78
CA ILE A 237 -28.20 -15.46 -6.91
C ILE A 237 -29.55 -15.31 -6.24
N THR A 238 -29.58 -15.34 -4.90
CA THR A 238 -30.86 -15.15 -4.19
C THR A 238 -31.34 -13.70 -4.34
N VAL A 239 -32.65 -13.50 -4.39
CA VAL A 239 -33.24 -12.16 -4.44
C VAL A 239 -32.83 -11.33 -3.21
N LEU A 240 -32.64 -11.98 -2.05
CA LEU A 240 -32.18 -11.31 -0.84
C LEU A 240 -30.75 -10.80 -0.97
N ASP A 241 -29.85 -11.51 -1.63
CA ASP A 241 -28.49 -11.05 -1.89
C ASP A 241 -28.49 -9.83 -2.81
N LEU A 242 -29.32 -9.84 -3.85
CA LEU A 242 -29.50 -8.68 -4.75
C LEU A 242 -30.02 -7.45 -4.01
N VAL A 243 -31.07 -7.62 -3.18
CA VAL A 243 -31.64 -6.54 -2.37
C VAL A 243 -30.61 -6.03 -1.35
N THR A 244 -29.86 -6.93 -0.72
CA THR A 244 -28.84 -6.60 0.27
C THR A 244 -27.68 -5.83 -0.36
N GLY A 245 -27.12 -6.33 -1.46
CA GLY A 245 -26.06 -5.65 -2.20
C GLY A 245 -26.49 -4.27 -2.70
N GLY A 246 -27.70 -4.17 -3.29
CA GLY A 246 -28.28 -2.90 -3.71
C GLY A 246 -28.47 -1.91 -2.55
N ARG A 247 -28.93 -2.38 -1.39
CA ARG A 247 -29.08 -1.57 -0.17
C ARG A 247 -27.73 -1.07 0.34
N LEU A 248 -26.72 -1.93 0.43
CA LEU A 248 -25.39 -1.58 0.92
C LEU A 248 -24.69 -0.58 -0.01
N GLY A 249 -24.71 -0.81 -1.32
CA GLY A 249 -24.15 0.13 -2.30
C GLY A 249 -24.84 1.50 -2.28
N THR A 250 -26.18 1.50 -2.28
CA THR A 250 -26.96 2.76 -2.28
C THR A 250 -26.77 3.56 -1.00
N GLY A 251 -26.61 2.89 0.15
CA GLY A 251 -26.32 3.54 1.44
C GLY A 251 -25.05 4.40 1.41
N VAL A 252 -24.09 4.07 0.54
CA VAL A 252 -22.84 4.83 0.36
C VAL A 252 -22.76 5.56 -1.00
N LYS A 253 -23.89 5.68 -1.72
CA LYS A 253 -23.99 6.32 -3.03
C LYS A 253 -23.03 5.69 -4.06
N LYS A 254 -23.10 4.36 -4.18
CA LYS A 254 -22.31 3.53 -5.10
C LYS A 254 -23.25 2.59 -5.85
N GLY A 255 -22.97 2.34 -7.12
CA GLY A 255 -23.67 1.29 -7.86
C GLY A 255 -23.28 -0.08 -7.32
N PHE A 256 -24.25 -0.99 -7.17
CA PHE A 256 -23.95 -2.38 -6.84
C PHE A 256 -23.62 -3.13 -8.14
N LEU A 257 -22.37 -3.53 -8.31
CA LEU A 257 -21.91 -4.19 -9.53
C LEU A 257 -21.80 -5.68 -9.28
N ILE A 258 -22.38 -6.46 -10.17
CA ILE A 258 -22.22 -7.91 -10.21
C ILE A 258 -21.61 -8.32 -11.54
N GLY A 259 -20.85 -9.42 -11.56
CA GLY A 259 -20.34 -9.93 -12.82
C GLY A 259 -19.78 -11.34 -12.73
N GLY A 260 -19.73 -11.99 -13.89
CA GLY A 260 -19.28 -13.37 -14.05
C GLY A 260 -18.75 -13.61 -15.46
N GLU A 261 -17.94 -14.66 -15.62
CA GLU A 261 -17.35 -15.05 -16.89
C GLU A 261 -18.23 -16.07 -17.62
N ALA A 262 -18.66 -15.75 -18.83
CA ALA A 262 -19.45 -16.66 -19.67
C ALA A 262 -18.64 -17.92 -20.03
N PRO A 263 -19.29 -19.11 -20.14
CA PRO A 263 -18.65 -20.33 -20.61
C PRO A 263 -18.17 -20.19 -22.07
N SER A 264 -17.26 -21.07 -22.47
CA SER A 264 -16.54 -20.91 -23.75
C SER A 264 -17.43 -21.03 -24.98
N GLU A 265 -18.57 -21.70 -24.86
CA GLU A 265 -19.50 -21.97 -25.96
C GLU A 265 -20.43 -20.76 -26.22
N GLU A 266 -20.83 -20.05 -25.17
CA GLU A 266 -21.75 -18.89 -25.25
C GLU A 266 -21.04 -17.58 -25.63
N ALA A 267 -19.71 -17.53 -25.50
CA ALA A 267 -18.88 -16.39 -25.89
C ALA A 267 -18.91 -16.10 -27.40
N ALA A 268 -19.22 -17.12 -28.22
CA ALA A 268 -19.17 -17.03 -29.68
C ALA A 268 -20.26 -16.14 -30.30
N GLN A 269 -21.30 -15.75 -29.56
CA GLN A 269 -22.49 -15.07 -30.11
C GLN A 269 -22.52 -13.54 -29.90
N GLY A 270 -21.47 -12.91 -29.35
CA GLY A 270 -21.45 -11.44 -29.32
C GLY A 270 -20.47 -10.76 -28.36
N ALA A 271 -19.61 -11.49 -27.66
CA ALA A 271 -18.59 -10.88 -26.82
C ALA A 271 -17.29 -10.70 -27.62
N GLY A 272 -16.61 -9.56 -27.45
CA GLY A 272 -15.24 -9.39 -27.93
C GLY A 272 -14.28 -10.38 -27.24
N LYS A 273 -12.97 -10.14 -27.27
CA LYS A 273 -11.97 -10.98 -26.60
C LYS A 273 -12.21 -11.20 -25.08
N ASP A 274 -13.12 -10.46 -24.47
CA ASP A 274 -13.46 -10.52 -23.05
C ASP A 274 -14.80 -11.22 -22.83
N ARG A 275 -14.79 -12.29 -22.02
CA ARG A 275 -15.93 -13.18 -21.75
C ARG A 275 -16.73 -12.75 -20.51
N VAL A 276 -16.30 -11.71 -19.81
CA VAL A 276 -16.98 -11.25 -18.59
C VAL A 276 -18.17 -10.37 -18.94
N ARG A 277 -19.32 -10.64 -18.31
CA ARG A 277 -20.46 -9.72 -18.30
C ARG A 277 -20.62 -9.12 -16.92
N ALA A 278 -20.82 -7.81 -16.88
CA ALA A 278 -21.06 -7.08 -15.65
C ALA A 278 -22.37 -6.29 -15.75
N PHE A 279 -23.12 -6.28 -14.65
CA PHE A 279 -24.36 -5.53 -14.50
C PHE A 279 -24.26 -4.62 -13.29
N THR A 280 -24.73 -3.39 -13.43
CA THR A 280 -24.89 -2.48 -12.30
C THR A 280 -26.36 -2.43 -11.92
N ILE A 281 -26.63 -2.65 -10.64
CA ILE A 281 -27.95 -2.64 -10.04
C ILE A 281 -28.03 -1.40 -9.14
N GLU A 282 -29.06 -0.61 -9.38
CA GLU A 282 -29.35 0.59 -8.60
C GLU A 282 -30.82 0.57 -8.20
N TRP A 283 -31.13 1.17 -7.05
CA TRP A 283 -32.52 1.36 -6.67
C TRP A 283 -33.17 2.34 -7.63
N ALA A 284 -34.12 1.86 -8.42
CA ALA A 284 -35.03 2.71 -9.16
C ALA A 284 -36.00 3.36 -8.16
N ALA A 285 -35.61 4.49 -7.58
CA ALA A 285 -36.51 5.32 -6.81
C ALA A 285 -37.35 6.15 -7.78
N MET A 286 -38.67 5.92 -7.75
CA MET A 286 -39.71 6.87 -8.19
C MET A 286 -39.74 8.09 -7.27
#